data_AF-A0A8C7ECU1-F1
#
_entry.id   AF-A0A8C7ECU1-F1
#
_cell.length_a   1.000
_cell.length_b   1.000
_cell.length_c   1.000
_cell.angle_alpha   90.00
_cell.angle_beta   90.00
_cell.angle_gamma   90.00
#
_symmetry.space_group_name_H-M   'P 1'
#
loop_
_entity.id
_entity.type
_entity.pdbx_description
1 polymer ?
#
loop_
_entity_poly.entity_id
_entity_poly.type
_entity_poly.pdbx_seq_one_letter_code
_entity_poly.pdbx_strand_id
1 'polypeptide(L)'
;MAHIFKTLNSWFWWENIWMPVNVSWAHFVDREGLVFPKPHQLYATIPYAFVMLIIRFLSERFIAIPLAKALGIKNVRRVKPQPNPVLESYFRECTKHPSQSEIQGLAKKCNCTVHFVEKWFRRRRNLEIPTVLRKFREKPWFYDIWQTWVGYPFQTLLPSQYWYYMAEISFYWSLLFTLGIDNKRKDFLAHVIHHLAAIGLMSCSWCGNYVRIGTLVIFLHDTADFWLEAAKMLNYAHWEKTCNTLFVIFAITFFITRIILFPCWILRATLYQPTYYSTTPVIAYFLFNGQLLILQGLHLYWGYLIFRILRRFIYLKVSCSLERGRKPIPCEPWTCRCLEKFPTVAEKSRIGQQREHKIPRNEEGLRFRTRGMSVRYVRSLQ
;
A
#
# COMPACT_ATOMS: atom_id res chain seq x y z
N MET A 1 -20.17 1.28 -33.67
CA MET A 1 -19.45 1.08 -32.38
C MET A 1 -19.37 -0.39 -31.96
N ALA A 2 -20.47 -1.15 -31.91
CA ALA A 2 -20.46 -2.56 -31.48
C ALA A 2 -19.49 -3.48 -32.25
N HIS A 3 -19.39 -3.32 -33.58
CA HIS A 3 -18.44 -4.09 -34.40
C HIS A 3 -16.99 -3.80 -34.02
N ILE A 4 -16.62 -2.52 -33.85
CA ILE A 4 -15.27 -2.11 -33.44
C ILE A 4 -14.92 -2.70 -32.08
N PHE A 5 -15.83 -2.61 -31.10
CA PHE A 5 -15.62 -3.23 -29.79
C PHE A 5 -15.45 -4.75 -29.87
N LYS A 6 -16.24 -5.43 -30.71
CA LYS A 6 -16.12 -6.88 -30.92
C LYS A 6 -14.76 -7.24 -31.54
N THR A 7 -14.33 -6.51 -32.56
CA THR A 7 -13.03 -6.71 -33.23
C THR A 7 -11.86 -6.44 -32.29
N LEU A 8 -11.91 -5.35 -31.52
CA LEU A 8 -10.89 -5.03 -30.51
C LEU A 8 -10.84 -6.08 -29.42
N ASN A 9 -11.99 -6.56 -28.94
CA ASN A 9 -12.06 -7.61 -27.94
C ASN A 9 -11.49 -8.94 -28.47
N SER A 10 -11.84 -9.35 -29.70
CA SER A 10 -11.30 -10.57 -30.30
C SER A 10 -9.79 -10.48 -30.55
N TRP A 11 -9.30 -9.30 -30.94
CA TRP A 11 -7.89 -9.06 -31.14
C TRP A 11 -7.14 -9.07 -29.80
N PHE A 12 -7.66 -8.41 -28.77
CA PHE A 12 -7.04 -8.35 -27.45
C PHE A 12 -6.96 -9.74 -26.79
N TRP A 13 -7.99 -10.57 -26.93
CA TRP A 13 -8.00 -11.94 -26.39
C TRP A 13 -7.36 -12.98 -27.31
N TRP A 14 -6.63 -12.55 -28.34
CA TRP A 14 -5.93 -13.46 -29.23
C TRP A 14 -4.82 -14.21 -28.49
N GLU A 15 -4.77 -15.53 -28.64
CA GLU A 15 -3.96 -16.43 -27.81
C GLU A 15 -2.46 -16.14 -27.88
N ASN A 16 -1.98 -15.81 -29.08
CA ASN A 16 -0.58 -15.46 -29.33
C ASN A 16 -0.12 -14.16 -28.63
N ILE A 17 -1.05 -13.34 -28.13
CA ILE A 17 -0.72 -12.15 -27.34
C ILE A 17 -0.34 -12.54 -25.91
N TRP A 18 -0.96 -13.58 -25.35
CA TRP A 18 -0.90 -13.90 -23.92
C TRP A 18 -0.13 -15.18 -23.60
N MET A 19 -0.13 -16.16 -24.51
CA MET A 19 0.33 -17.51 -24.25
C MET A 19 1.37 -17.97 -25.30
N PRO A 20 2.27 -18.91 -24.93
CA PRO A 20 3.21 -19.51 -25.87
C PRO A 20 2.51 -20.43 -26.88
N VAL A 21 3.23 -20.78 -27.95
CA VAL A 21 2.72 -21.64 -29.03
C VAL A 21 2.21 -22.98 -28.46
N ASN A 22 1.08 -23.45 -28.98
CA ASN A 22 0.36 -24.67 -28.55
C ASN A 22 -0.40 -24.59 -27.22
N VAL A 23 -0.60 -23.39 -26.65
CA VAL A 23 -1.42 -23.20 -25.45
C VAL A 23 -2.60 -22.28 -25.76
N SER A 24 -3.81 -22.80 -25.56
CA SER A 24 -5.09 -22.08 -25.74
C SER A 24 -5.81 -21.82 -24.42
N TRP A 25 -6.77 -20.88 -24.44
CA TRP A 25 -7.60 -20.56 -23.27
C TRP A 25 -8.37 -21.77 -22.71
N ALA A 26 -8.60 -22.81 -23.53
CA ALA A 26 -9.27 -24.05 -23.13
C ALA A 26 -8.52 -24.86 -22.07
N HIS A 27 -7.21 -24.63 -21.92
CA HIS A 27 -6.39 -25.29 -20.90
C HIS A 27 -6.49 -24.61 -19.52
N PHE A 28 -7.04 -23.39 -19.44
CA PHE A 28 -7.20 -22.63 -18.19
C PHE A 28 -8.59 -22.79 -17.57
N VAL A 29 -9.23 -23.93 -17.81
CA VAL A 29 -10.47 -24.33 -17.15
C VAL A 29 -10.12 -25.07 -15.87
N ASP A 30 -10.78 -24.72 -14.76
CA ASP A 30 -10.54 -25.36 -13.46
C ASP A 30 -10.80 -26.88 -13.55
N ARG A 31 -9.84 -27.70 -13.10
CA ARG A 31 -9.92 -29.17 -13.12
C ARG A 31 -9.25 -29.76 -11.89
N GLU A 32 -9.86 -30.76 -11.27
CA GLU A 32 -9.22 -31.62 -10.24
C GLU A 32 -8.48 -30.84 -9.12
N GLY A 33 -9.06 -29.73 -8.65
CA GLY A 33 -8.46 -28.89 -7.59
C GLY A 33 -7.41 -27.88 -8.07
N LEU A 34 -7.09 -27.85 -9.36
CA LEU A 34 -6.31 -26.80 -10.01
C LEU A 34 -7.24 -25.66 -10.40
N VAL A 35 -7.02 -24.48 -9.82
CA VAL A 35 -7.76 -23.24 -10.11
C VAL A 35 -6.85 -22.29 -10.86
N PHE A 36 -7.35 -21.67 -11.92
CA PHE A 36 -6.60 -20.72 -12.74
C PHE A 36 -7.19 -19.30 -12.67
N PRO A 37 -6.36 -18.25 -12.83
CA PRO A 37 -6.85 -16.87 -12.89
C PRO A 37 -7.69 -16.67 -14.15
N LYS A 38 -8.89 -16.09 -13.99
CA LYS A 38 -9.78 -15.80 -15.12
C LYS A 38 -9.80 -14.31 -15.39
N PRO A 39 -9.61 -13.85 -16.64
CA PRO A 39 -9.50 -12.42 -16.91
C PRO A 39 -10.74 -11.59 -16.53
N HIS A 40 -11.94 -12.17 -16.65
CA HIS A 40 -13.18 -11.48 -16.27
C HIS A 40 -13.25 -11.13 -14.77
N GLN A 41 -12.47 -11.80 -13.91
CA GLN A 41 -12.43 -11.49 -12.48
C GLN A 41 -11.83 -10.10 -12.22
N LEU A 42 -11.03 -9.57 -13.14
CA LEU A 42 -10.50 -8.20 -13.04
C LEU A 42 -11.61 -7.15 -13.07
N TYR A 43 -12.74 -7.40 -13.74
CA TYR A 43 -13.86 -6.46 -13.72
C TYR A 43 -14.47 -6.29 -12.34
N ALA A 44 -14.35 -7.29 -11.44
CA ALA A 44 -14.81 -7.19 -10.07
C ALA A 44 -13.94 -6.25 -9.21
N THR A 45 -12.73 -5.92 -9.65
CA THR A 45 -11.84 -4.99 -8.91
C THR A 45 -12.36 -3.56 -8.90
N ILE A 46 -13.11 -3.14 -9.92
CA ILE A 46 -13.71 -1.82 -10.01
C ILE A 46 -14.80 -1.59 -8.93
N PRO A 47 -15.84 -2.44 -8.78
CA PRO A 47 -16.81 -2.27 -7.71
C PRO A 47 -16.16 -2.42 -6.33
N TYR A 48 -15.18 -3.31 -6.16
CA TYR A 48 -14.40 -3.39 -4.92
C TYR A 48 -13.62 -2.10 -4.63
N ALA A 49 -13.11 -1.40 -5.64
CA ALA A 49 -12.48 -0.10 -5.46
C ALA A 49 -13.44 0.93 -4.87
N PHE A 50 -14.70 0.97 -5.32
CA PHE A 50 -15.72 1.84 -4.74
C PHE A 50 -16.07 1.44 -3.30
N VAL A 51 -16.14 0.14 -2.99
CA VAL A 51 -16.30 -0.33 -1.61
C VAL A 51 -15.13 0.13 -0.74
N MET A 52 -13.89 0.05 -1.24
CA MET A 52 -12.70 0.54 -0.55
C MET A 52 -12.74 2.06 -0.33
N LEU A 53 -13.28 2.84 -1.28
CA LEU A 53 -13.52 4.28 -1.09
C LEU A 53 -14.55 4.56 -0.01
N ILE A 54 -15.64 3.80 0.04
CA ILE A 54 -16.65 3.90 1.11
C ILE A 54 -16.01 3.57 2.45
N ILE A 55 -15.27 2.45 2.55
CA ILE A 55 -14.55 2.06 3.76
C ILE A 55 -13.56 3.15 4.17
N ARG A 56 -12.80 3.72 3.22
CA ARG A 56 -11.87 4.81 3.47
C ARG A 56 -12.59 6.03 4.03
N PHE A 57 -13.64 6.51 3.36
CA PHE A 57 -14.46 7.64 3.81
C PHE A 57 -15.04 7.41 5.22
N LEU A 58 -15.56 6.21 5.49
CA LEU A 58 -16.07 5.84 6.81
C LEU A 58 -14.95 5.76 7.85
N SER A 59 -13.78 5.19 7.52
CA SER A 59 -12.65 5.06 8.45
C SER A 59 -12.03 6.41 8.81
N GLU A 60 -11.85 7.31 7.82
CA GLU A 60 -11.37 8.67 8.05
C GLU A 60 -12.35 9.46 8.93
N ARG A 61 -13.66 9.25 8.76
CA ARG A 61 -14.69 9.99 9.51
C ARG A 61 -15.00 9.41 10.90
N PHE A 62 -15.01 8.09 11.02
CA PHE A 62 -15.50 7.39 12.22
C PHE A 62 -14.40 6.71 13.03
N ILE A 63 -13.22 6.43 12.46
CA ILE A 63 -12.14 5.70 13.16
C ILE A 63 -10.99 6.64 13.51
N ALA A 64 -10.51 7.48 12.58
CA ALA A 64 -9.33 8.32 12.81
C ALA A 64 -9.46 9.29 14.01
N ILE A 65 -10.65 9.88 14.21
CA ILE A 65 -10.92 10.87 15.27
C ILE A 65 -11.03 10.24 16.68
N PRO A 66 -11.80 9.14 16.90
CA PRO A 66 -11.81 8.48 18.22
C PRO A 66 -10.53 7.69 18.50
N LEU A 67 -9.87 7.12 17.49
CA LEU A 67 -8.62 6.36 17.68
C LEU A 67 -7.47 7.26 18.14
N ALA A 68 -7.39 8.50 17.65
CA ALA A 68 -6.45 9.51 18.13
C ALA A 68 -6.67 9.89 19.61
N LYS A 69 -7.91 9.80 20.12
CA LYS A 69 -8.24 10.02 21.54
C LYS A 69 -8.11 8.77 22.41
N ALA A 70 -8.26 7.58 21.84
CA ALA A 70 -8.30 6.30 22.55
C ALA A 70 -6.93 5.57 22.64
N LEU A 71 -5.85 6.18 22.14
CA LEU A 71 -4.51 5.58 21.99
C LEU A 71 -3.73 5.35 23.31
N GLY A 72 -4.43 5.07 24.40
CA GLY A 72 -3.91 4.31 25.54
C GLY A 72 -3.88 2.81 25.23
N ILE A 73 -3.09 2.40 24.23
CA ILE A 73 -3.13 1.03 23.69
C ILE A 73 -2.52 0.01 24.65
N LYS A 74 -3.36 -0.91 25.15
CA LYS A 74 -2.91 -2.24 25.58
C LYS A 74 -3.02 -3.21 24.41
N ASN A 75 -1.87 -3.73 23.99
CA ASN A 75 -1.76 -4.80 23.00
C ASN A 75 -2.55 -6.04 23.44
N VAL A 76 -3.49 -6.51 22.61
CA VAL A 76 -4.15 -7.79 22.83
C VAL A 76 -3.20 -8.91 22.39
N ARG A 77 -2.35 -9.34 23.33
CA ARG A 77 -1.45 -10.48 23.16
C ARG A 77 -2.29 -11.76 23.09
N ARG A 78 -2.15 -12.56 22.02
CA ARG A 78 -2.75 -13.91 21.98
C ARG A 78 -2.13 -14.74 23.10
N VAL A 79 -2.94 -15.09 24.10
CA VAL A 79 -2.51 -15.84 25.28
C VAL A 79 -2.45 -17.33 24.92
N LYS A 80 -1.27 -17.94 25.02
CA LYS A 80 -1.12 -19.40 24.90
C LYS A 80 -1.98 -20.08 25.98
N PRO A 81 -2.71 -21.16 25.66
CA PRO A 81 -3.40 -21.93 26.69
C PRO A 81 -2.37 -22.50 27.67
N GLN A 82 -2.79 -22.74 28.91
CA GLN A 82 -1.90 -23.40 29.89
C GLN A 82 -1.59 -24.83 29.42
N PRO A 83 -0.36 -25.35 29.62
CA PRO A 83 0.01 -26.69 29.19
C PRO A 83 -0.84 -27.72 29.93
N ASN A 84 -1.63 -28.50 29.20
CA ASN A 84 -2.33 -29.67 29.75
C ASN A 84 -2.19 -30.83 28.75
N PRO A 85 -1.41 -31.87 29.10
CA PRO A 85 -1.11 -32.97 28.17
C PRO A 85 -2.34 -33.80 27.81
N VAL A 86 -3.33 -33.90 28.70
CA VAL A 86 -4.58 -34.66 28.46
C VAL A 86 -5.48 -33.93 27.46
N LEU A 87 -5.57 -32.61 27.56
CA LEU A 87 -6.34 -31.81 26.59
C LEU A 87 -5.63 -31.74 25.24
N GLU A 88 -4.29 -31.71 25.22
CA GLU A 88 -3.50 -31.70 23.98
C GLU A 88 -3.55 -33.06 23.26
N SER A 89 -3.49 -34.19 23.96
CA SER A 89 -3.65 -35.51 23.33
C SER A 89 -5.06 -35.68 22.76
N TYR A 90 -6.10 -35.35 23.53
CA TYR A 90 -7.49 -35.40 23.05
C TYR A 90 -7.72 -34.50 21.83
N PHE A 91 -7.15 -33.30 21.84
CA PHE A 91 -7.26 -32.34 20.73
C PHE A 91 -6.62 -32.86 19.44
N ARG A 92 -5.54 -33.64 19.54
CA ARG A 92 -4.82 -34.21 18.39
C ARG A 92 -5.42 -35.51 17.87
N GLU A 93 -5.87 -36.36 18.78
CA GLU A 93 -6.24 -37.75 18.47
C GLU A 93 -7.74 -37.95 18.30
N CYS A 94 -8.58 -37.16 18.98
CA CYS A 94 -10.04 -37.37 19.00
C CYS A 94 -10.80 -36.32 18.18
N THR A 95 -10.91 -35.09 18.71
CA THR A 95 -11.68 -34.03 18.05
C THR A 95 -11.24 -32.64 18.49
N LYS A 96 -11.30 -31.70 17.54
CA LYS A 96 -11.04 -30.26 17.78
C LYS A 96 -12.27 -29.53 18.32
N HIS A 97 -13.46 -30.13 18.20
CA HIS A 97 -14.75 -29.55 18.58
C HIS A 97 -15.52 -30.53 19.48
N PRO A 98 -15.10 -30.71 20.74
CA PRO A 98 -15.83 -31.57 21.67
C PRO A 98 -17.22 -31.00 21.96
N SER A 99 -18.20 -31.89 22.04
CA SER A 99 -19.56 -31.65 22.52
C SER A 99 -19.60 -31.39 24.04
N GLN A 100 -20.70 -30.86 24.56
CA GLN A 100 -20.80 -30.49 25.98
C GLN A 100 -20.62 -31.68 26.94
N SER A 101 -21.08 -32.87 26.56
CA SER A 101 -20.88 -34.09 27.35
C SER A 101 -19.40 -34.49 27.42
N GLU A 102 -18.67 -34.38 26.31
CA GLU A 102 -17.23 -34.66 26.24
C GLU A 102 -16.40 -33.63 27.03
N ILE A 103 -16.79 -32.35 26.98
CA ILE A 103 -16.14 -31.28 27.77
C ILE A 103 -16.28 -31.54 29.27
N GLN A 104 -17.46 -31.98 29.72
CA GLN A 104 -17.68 -32.37 31.12
C GLN A 104 -16.86 -33.61 31.52
N GLY A 105 -16.73 -34.59 30.62
CA GLY A 105 -15.87 -35.75 30.83
C GLY A 105 -14.39 -35.38 30.95
N LEU A 106 -13.91 -34.47 30.09
CA LEU A 106 -12.54 -33.95 30.11
C LEU A 106 -12.28 -33.08 31.35
N ALA A 107 -13.25 -32.29 31.79
CA ALA A 107 -13.16 -31.51 33.01
C ALA A 107 -12.94 -32.41 34.23
N LYS A 108 -13.70 -33.52 34.33
CA LYS A 108 -13.52 -34.53 35.37
C LYS A 108 -12.14 -35.21 35.28
N LYS A 109 -11.71 -35.60 34.08
CA LYS A 109 -10.42 -36.30 33.85
C LYS A 109 -9.21 -35.42 34.17
N CYS A 110 -9.31 -34.13 33.92
CA CYS A 110 -8.24 -33.16 34.13
C CYS A 110 -8.32 -32.46 35.50
N ASN A 111 -9.27 -32.85 36.36
CA ASN A 111 -9.61 -32.17 37.61
C ASN A 111 -9.69 -30.64 37.46
N CYS A 112 -10.37 -30.18 36.41
CA CYS A 112 -10.48 -28.76 36.08
C CYS A 112 -11.92 -28.36 35.77
N THR A 113 -12.19 -27.05 35.69
CA THR A 113 -13.54 -26.56 35.43
C THR A 113 -13.93 -26.73 33.96
N VAL A 114 -15.21 -26.98 33.70
CA VAL A 114 -15.78 -27.01 32.33
C VAL A 114 -15.39 -25.75 31.56
N HIS A 115 -15.48 -24.59 32.21
CA HIS A 115 -15.09 -23.31 31.64
C HIS A 115 -13.60 -23.24 31.26
N PHE A 116 -12.71 -23.85 32.04
CA PHE A 116 -11.28 -23.92 31.70
C PHE A 116 -11.07 -24.75 30.43
N VAL A 117 -11.72 -25.92 30.32
CA VAL A 117 -11.63 -26.78 29.14
C VAL A 117 -12.15 -26.06 27.90
N GLU A 118 -13.33 -25.45 27.96
CA GLU A 118 -13.90 -24.65 26.85
C GLU A 118 -12.96 -23.53 26.39
N LYS A 119 -12.41 -22.78 27.35
CA LYS A 119 -11.47 -21.68 27.11
C LYS A 119 -10.16 -22.19 26.52
N TRP A 120 -9.69 -23.35 26.96
CA TRP A 120 -8.50 -24.02 26.46
C TRP A 120 -8.67 -24.44 24.99
N PHE A 121 -9.75 -25.14 24.64
CA PHE A 121 -10.04 -25.55 23.26
C PHE A 121 -10.21 -24.34 22.34
N ARG A 122 -10.90 -23.29 22.81
CA ARG A 122 -11.05 -22.03 22.05
C ARG A 122 -9.69 -21.38 21.76
N ARG A 123 -8.82 -21.26 22.76
CA ARG A 123 -7.47 -20.69 22.61
C ARG A 123 -6.58 -21.56 21.74
N ARG A 124 -6.66 -22.89 21.87
CA ARG A 124 -5.87 -23.84 21.10
C ARG A 124 -6.25 -23.86 19.62
N ARG A 125 -7.55 -23.76 19.29
CA ARG A 125 -8.04 -23.56 17.91
C ARG A 125 -7.54 -22.23 17.32
N ASN A 126 -7.55 -21.15 18.11
CA ASN A 126 -7.04 -19.85 17.68
C ASN A 126 -5.52 -19.83 17.39
N LEU A 127 -4.75 -20.83 17.87
CA LEU A 127 -3.35 -21.05 17.51
C LEU A 127 -3.19 -21.87 16.22
N GLU A 128 -4.19 -22.65 15.84
CA GLU A 128 -4.20 -23.38 14.56
C GLU A 128 -4.58 -22.51 13.38
N ILE A 129 -5.38 -21.45 13.60
CA ILE A 129 -5.71 -20.45 12.57
C ILE A 129 -4.38 -20.00 11.94
N PRO A 130 -4.09 -20.43 10.70
CA PRO A 130 -2.85 -20.05 10.06
C PRO A 130 -2.93 -18.54 9.88
N THR A 131 -1.97 -17.82 10.46
CA THR A 131 -1.77 -16.43 10.03
C THR A 131 -1.52 -16.47 8.53
N VAL A 132 -2.11 -15.54 7.78
CA VAL A 132 -1.92 -15.41 6.32
C VAL A 132 -0.42 -15.49 6.00
N LEU A 133 0.42 -14.87 6.84
CA LEU A 133 1.88 -14.91 6.80
C LEU A 133 2.50 -16.33 6.87
N ARG A 134 1.96 -17.27 7.66
CA ARG A 134 2.51 -18.64 7.80
C ARG A 134 2.29 -19.47 6.54
N LYS A 135 1.11 -19.36 5.90
CA LYS A 135 0.80 -20.05 4.64
C LYS A 135 1.64 -19.55 3.46
N PHE A 136 2.00 -18.27 3.45
CA PHE A 136 2.92 -17.71 2.44
C PHE A 136 4.37 -18.16 2.67
N ARG A 137 4.80 -18.29 3.93
CA ARG A 137 6.17 -18.69 4.30
C ARG A 137 6.53 -20.14 3.94
N GLU A 138 5.54 -21.01 3.84
CA GLU A 138 5.72 -22.44 3.54
C GLU A 138 5.89 -22.73 2.03
N LYS A 139 5.90 -21.70 1.17
CA LYS A 139 6.05 -21.86 -0.27
C LYS A 139 7.49 -21.59 -0.74
N PRO A 140 8.15 -22.56 -1.38
CA PRO A 140 9.57 -22.43 -1.69
C PRO A 140 9.90 -21.38 -2.77
N TRP A 141 8.94 -21.02 -3.63
CA TRP A 141 9.05 -19.88 -4.56
C TRP A 141 9.08 -18.49 -3.91
N PHE A 142 8.85 -18.39 -2.59
CA PHE A 142 9.00 -17.12 -1.87
C PHE A 142 10.46 -16.76 -1.61
N TYR A 143 11.32 -17.77 -1.49
CA TYR A 143 12.75 -17.62 -1.18
C TYR A 143 13.63 -17.96 -2.38
N ASP A 144 13.17 -18.86 -3.22
CA ASP A 144 13.87 -19.29 -4.42
C ASP A 144 13.18 -18.75 -5.67
N ILE A 145 13.83 -17.74 -6.28
CA ILE A 145 13.36 -17.11 -7.51
C ILE A 145 13.22 -18.14 -8.63
N TRP A 146 14.06 -19.17 -8.69
CA TRP A 146 13.99 -20.14 -9.77
C TRP A 146 12.67 -20.91 -9.81
N GLN A 147 12.02 -21.06 -8.65
CA GLN A 147 10.73 -21.76 -8.54
C GLN A 147 9.52 -20.91 -8.94
N THR A 148 9.73 -19.62 -9.22
CA THR A 148 8.66 -18.71 -9.65
C THR A 148 8.19 -19.03 -11.07
N TRP A 149 9.04 -19.64 -11.91
CA TRP A 149 8.73 -20.05 -13.28
C TRP A 149 8.45 -21.54 -13.44
N VAL A 150 8.72 -22.35 -12.41
CA VAL A 150 8.46 -23.81 -12.45
C VAL A 150 6.98 -24.09 -12.63
N GLY A 151 6.65 -24.83 -13.70
CA GLY A 151 5.28 -25.17 -14.08
C GLY A 151 4.54 -24.08 -14.85
N TYR A 152 5.22 -23.02 -15.30
CA TYR A 152 4.65 -22.08 -16.27
C TYR A 152 4.40 -22.80 -17.62
N PRO A 153 3.26 -22.59 -18.30
CA PRO A 153 2.19 -21.63 -18.02
C PRO A 153 1.05 -22.14 -17.10
N PHE A 154 1.11 -23.37 -16.62
CA PHE A 154 0.06 -24.01 -15.80
C PHE A 154 0.26 -23.81 -14.29
N GLN A 155 0.36 -22.56 -13.85
CA GLN A 155 0.47 -22.23 -12.43
C GLN A 155 -0.89 -22.23 -11.74
N THR A 156 -1.00 -22.94 -10.63
CA THR A 156 -2.22 -22.98 -9.80
C THR A 156 -2.35 -21.74 -8.92
N LEU A 157 -3.57 -21.21 -8.87
CA LEU A 157 -3.94 -20.06 -8.07
C LEU A 157 -4.36 -20.49 -6.66
N LEU A 158 -3.67 -20.00 -5.64
CA LEU A 158 -4.12 -20.18 -4.26
C LEU A 158 -5.25 -19.18 -3.91
N PRO A 159 -6.24 -19.56 -3.10
CA PRO A 159 -7.30 -18.64 -2.65
C PRO A 159 -6.77 -17.37 -1.95
N SER A 160 -5.66 -17.48 -1.22
CA SER A 160 -5.03 -16.31 -0.60
C SER A 160 -4.37 -15.37 -1.61
N GLN A 161 -3.82 -15.91 -2.70
CA GLN A 161 -3.26 -15.10 -3.78
C GLN A 161 -4.37 -14.38 -4.54
N TYR A 162 -5.50 -15.07 -4.77
CA TYR A 162 -6.68 -14.45 -5.37
C TYR A 162 -7.12 -13.22 -4.58
N TRP A 163 -7.41 -13.36 -3.29
CA TRP A 163 -7.88 -12.24 -2.48
C TRP A 163 -6.86 -11.13 -2.34
N TYR A 164 -5.57 -11.48 -2.28
CA TYR A 164 -4.49 -10.48 -2.23
C TYR A 164 -4.44 -9.65 -3.52
N TYR A 165 -4.47 -10.28 -4.70
CA TYR A 165 -4.53 -9.57 -5.98
C TYR A 165 -5.79 -8.71 -6.11
N MET A 166 -6.96 -9.27 -5.78
CA MET A 166 -8.22 -8.53 -5.90
C MET A 166 -8.21 -7.32 -4.97
N ALA A 167 -7.74 -7.45 -3.72
CA ALA A 167 -7.66 -6.34 -2.78
C ALA A 167 -6.69 -5.25 -3.27
N GLU A 168 -5.49 -5.64 -3.72
CA GLU A 168 -4.46 -4.70 -4.18
C GLU A 168 -4.87 -3.93 -5.43
N ILE A 169 -5.34 -4.62 -6.48
CA ILE A 169 -5.81 -3.95 -7.71
C ILE A 169 -6.96 -2.99 -7.37
N SER A 170 -7.89 -3.39 -6.52
CA SER A 170 -9.01 -2.54 -6.08
C SER A 170 -8.54 -1.33 -5.28
N PHE A 171 -7.55 -1.51 -4.40
CA PHE A 171 -6.92 -0.42 -3.66
C PHE A 171 -6.28 0.58 -4.63
N TYR A 172 -5.46 0.13 -5.58
CA TYR A 172 -4.83 1.01 -6.57
C TYR A 172 -5.85 1.73 -7.47
N TRP A 173 -6.95 1.09 -7.87
CA TRP A 173 -8.06 1.76 -8.55
C TRP A 173 -8.68 2.87 -7.68
N SER A 174 -8.89 2.61 -6.39
CA SER A 174 -9.44 3.60 -5.46
C SER A 174 -8.53 4.83 -5.34
N LEU A 175 -7.20 4.61 -5.31
CA LEU A 175 -6.21 5.69 -5.31
C LEU A 175 -6.27 6.47 -6.63
N LEU A 176 -6.35 5.77 -7.77
CA LEU A 176 -6.42 6.40 -9.08
C LEU A 176 -7.66 7.31 -9.23
N PHE A 177 -8.84 6.87 -8.77
CA PHE A 177 -10.05 7.68 -8.81
C PHE A 177 -9.98 8.90 -7.89
N THR A 178 -9.34 8.76 -6.73
CA THR A 178 -9.18 9.87 -5.78
C THR A 178 -8.13 10.88 -6.25
N LEU A 179 -7.16 10.44 -7.04
CA LEU A 179 -6.02 11.24 -7.49
C LEU A 179 -6.43 12.51 -8.25
N GLY A 180 -7.55 12.48 -8.99
CA GLY A 180 -8.06 13.66 -9.70
C GLY A 180 -8.72 14.72 -8.81
N ILE A 181 -9.15 14.32 -7.61
CA ILE A 181 -9.79 15.17 -6.60
C ILE A 181 -8.72 15.76 -5.67
N ASP A 182 -7.63 15.02 -5.44
CA ASP A 182 -6.51 15.47 -4.63
C ASP A 182 -5.77 16.67 -5.24
N ASN A 183 -5.30 17.57 -4.38
CA ASN A 183 -4.53 18.75 -4.81
C ASN A 183 -3.29 18.32 -5.62
N LYS A 184 -3.16 18.89 -6.82
CA LYS A 184 -2.06 18.57 -7.75
C LYS A 184 -0.70 18.89 -7.13
N ARG A 185 0.06 17.84 -6.84
CA ARG A 185 1.44 17.90 -6.36
C ARG A 185 2.42 18.03 -7.53
N LYS A 186 3.66 18.47 -7.26
CA LYS A 186 4.71 18.63 -8.30
C LYS A 186 5.11 17.32 -8.97
N ASP A 187 4.86 16.20 -8.30
CA ASP A 187 5.10 14.82 -8.71
C ASP A 187 3.82 14.10 -9.20
N PHE A 188 2.75 14.86 -9.48
CA PHE A 188 1.45 14.31 -9.89
C PHE A 188 1.56 13.36 -11.10
N LEU A 189 2.24 13.79 -12.18
CA LEU A 189 2.35 12.99 -13.39
C LEU A 189 3.11 11.68 -13.14
N ALA A 190 4.22 11.73 -12.39
CA ALA A 190 4.97 10.53 -12.02
C ALA A 190 4.11 9.55 -11.21
N HIS A 191 3.26 10.06 -10.32
CA HIS A 191 2.34 9.26 -9.53
C HIS A 191 1.22 8.64 -10.40
N VAL A 192 0.65 9.38 -11.35
CA VAL A 192 -0.34 8.83 -12.31
C VAL A 192 0.27 7.71 -13.15
N ILE A 193 1.46 7.96 -13.73
CA ILE A 193 2.15 6.96 -14.55
C ILE A 193 2.44 5.71 -13.72
N HIS A 194 2.86 5.86 -12.47
CA HIS A 194 3.04 4.73 -11.55
C HIS A 194 1.77 3.92 -11.34
N HIS A 195 0.64 4.57 -11.05
CA HIS A 195 -0.62 3.87 -10.79
C HIS A 195 -1.10 3.10 -12.03
N LEU A 196 -1.02 3.72 -13.20
CA LEU A 196 -1.36 3.07 -14.46
C LEU A 196 -0.41 1.90 -14.76
N ALA A 197 0.90 2.06 -14.50
CA ALA A 197 1.87 0.99 -14.66
C ALA A 197 1.64 -0.16 -13.67
N ALA A 198 1.35 0.12 -12.40
CA ALA A 198 1.06 -0.88 -11.38
C ALA A 198 -0.22 -1.67 -11.68
N ILE A 199 -1.32 -0.98 -12.00
CA ILE A 199 -2.60 -1.63 -12.39
C ILE A 199 -2.41 -2.46 -13.66
N GLY A 200 -1.72 -1.91 -14.66
CA GLY A 200 -1.38 -2.61 -15.89
C GLY A 200 -0.54 -3.86 -15.64
N LEU A 201 0.50 -3.76 -14.81
CA LEU A 201 1.38 -4.86 -14.45
C LEU A 201 0.63 -6.00 -13.73
N MET A 202 -0.19 -5.67 -12.73
CA MET A 202 -1.00 -6.65 -12.00
C MET A 202 -2.03 -7.32 -12.92
N SER A 203 -2.67 -6.54 -13.81
CA SER A 203 -3.64 -7.06 -14.77
C SER A 203 -2.99 -7.97 -15.81
N CYS A 204 -1.84 -7.57 -16.37
CA CYS A 204 -1.08 -8.40 -17.31
C CYS A 204 -0.55 -9.68 -16.64
N SER A 205 -0.10 -9.58 -15.38
CA SER A 205 0.29 -10.73 -14.56
C SER A 205 -0.86 -11.72 -14.38
N TRP A 206 -2.08 -11.22 -14.14
CA TRP A 206 -3.27 -12.05 -13.97
C TRP A 206 -3.66 -12.76 -15.27
N CYS A 207 -3.73 -12.02 -16.37
CA CYS A 207 -4.13 -12.56 -17.68
C CYS A 207 -3.10 -13.53 -18.28
N GLY A 208 -1.80 -13.29 -18.08
CA GLY A 208 -0.71 -14.16 -18.56
C GLY A 208 -0.33 -15.29 -17.59
N ASN A 209 -1.08 -15.48 -16.50
CA ASN A 209 -0.79 -16.42 -15.42
C ASN A 209 0.64 -16.31 -14.80
N TYR A 210 1.17 -15.09 -14.68
CA TYR A 210 2.42 -14.78 -13.98
C TYR A 210 2.18 -14.57 -12.47
N VAL A 211 1.30 -15.37 -11.85
CA VAL A 211 0.74 -15.11 -10.51
C VAL A 211 1.82 -15.15 -9.42
N ARG A 212 2.79 -16.06 -9.52
CA ARG A 212 3.88 -16.17 -8.51
C ARG A 212 4.80 -14.95 -8.53
N ILE A 213 5.29 -14.57 -9.71
CA ILE A 213 6.14 -13.38 -9.89
C ILE A 213 5.38 -12.12 -9.49
N GLY A 214 4.14 -11.94 -9.96
CA GLY A 214 3.40 -10.74 -9.62
C GLY A 214 3.06 -10.65 -8.13
N THR A 215 2.81 -11.77 -7.43
CA THR A 215 2.68 -11.77 -5.96
C THR A 215 3.95 -11.23 -5.29
N LEU A 216 5.13 -11.64 -5.75
CA LEU A 216 6.41 -11.16 -5.21
C LEU A 216 6.64 -9.67 -5.50
N VAL A 217 6.25 -9.21 -6.70
CA VAL A 217 6.28 -7.78 -7.04
C VAL A 217 5.43 -7.00 -6.05
N ILE A 218 4.15 -7.35 -5.89
CA ILE A 218 3.24 -6.66 -4.97
C ILE A 218 3.82 -6.61 -3.55
N PHE A 219 4.22 -7.77 -3.00
CA PHE A 219 4.78 -7.86 -1.65
C PHE A 219 6.02 -6.97 -1.45
N LEU A 220 6.93 -6.96 -2.43
CA LEU A 220 8.13 -6.13 -2.39
C LEU A 220 7.76 -4.64 -2.36
N HIS A 221 6.73 -4.22 -3.10
CA HIS A 221 6.28 -2.81 -3.13
C HIS A 221 5.46 -2.43 -1.90
N ASP A 222 4.68 -3.30 -1.27
CA ASP A 222 3.92 -2.91 -0.06
C ASP A 222 4.83 -2.63 1.15
N THR A 223 6.00 -3.28 1.19
CA THR A 223 6.86 -3.31 2.38
C THR A 223 7.37 -1.92 2.82
N ALA A 224 7.82 -1.04 1.91
CA ALA A 224 8.24 0.32 2.31
C ALA A 224 7.06 1.29 2.43
N ASP A 225 5.97 1.08 1.69
CA ASP A 225 4.83 2.00 1.67
C ASP A 225 4.12 2.03 3.02
N PHE A 226 4.06 0.89 3.71
CA PHE A 226 3.65 0.80 5.11
C PHE A 226 4.38 1.81 6.03
N TRP A 227 5.70 1.90 5.93
CA TRP A 227 6.50 2.81 6.76
C TRP A 227 6.30 4.28 6.36
N LEU A 228 6.11 4.56 5.07
CA LEU A 228 5.86 5.90 4.56
C LEU A 228 4.53 6.47 5.08
N GLU A 229 3.44 5.70 4.97
CA GLU A 229 2.13 6.11 5.44
C GLU A 229 2.10 6.23 6.97
N ALA A 230 2.78 5.33 7.70
CA ALA A 230 2.96 5.45 9.15
C ALA A 230 3.70 6.74 9.56
N ALA A 231 4.77 7.10 8.84
CA ALA A 231 5.50 8.35 9.09
C ALA A 231 4.62 9.59 8.84
N LYS A 232 3.83 9.60 7.76
CA LYS A 232 2.87 10.70 7.48
C LYS A 232 1.84 10.85 8.58
N MET A 233 1.22 9.74 9.03
CA MET A 233 0.24 9.76 10.11
C MET A 233 0.83 10.31 11.42
N LEU A 234 2.04 9.90 11.80
CA LEU A 234 2.70 10.43 13.00
C LEU A 234 3.14 11.89 12.86
N ASN A 235 3.44 12.33 11.64
CA ASN A 235 3.69 13.74 11.36
C ASN A 235 2.43 14.59 11.59
N TYR A 236 1.25 14.10 11.19
CA TYR A 236 -0.04 14.76 11.49
C TYR A 236 -0.36 14.78 12.99
N ALA A 237 0.14 13.80 13.75
CA ALA A 237 0.02 13.76 15.21
C ALA A 237 1.10 14.58 15.95
N HIS A 238 1.96 15.32 15.24
CA HIS A 238 3.08 16.10 15.80
C HIS A 238 4.11 15.29 16.61
N TRP A 239 4.25 13.99 16.35
CA TRP A 239 5.24 13.13 17.00
C TRP A 239 6.57 13.10 16.22
N GLU A 240 7.27 14.22 16.22
CA GLU A 240 8.41 14.48 15.34
C GLU A 240 9.56 13.49 15.48
N LYS A 241 9.93 13.09 16.71
CA LYS A 241 11.01 12.13 16.95
C LYS A 241 10.73 10.78 16.29
N THR A 242 9.54 10.23 16.54
CA THR A 242 9.11 8.94 15.98
C THR A 242 8.92 9.02 14.48
N CYS A 243 8.36 10.13 13.98
CA CYS A 243 8.24 10.39 12.54
C CYS A 243 9.60 10.34 11.84
N ASN A 244 10.61 11.02 12.39
CA ASN A 244 11.97 11.01 11.83
C ASN A 244 12.59 9.61 11.83
N THR A 245 12.39 8.83 12.88
CA THR A 245 12.84 7.43 12.93
C THR A 245 12.15 6.57 11.87
N LEU A 246 10.82 6.68 11.73
CA LEU A 246 10.07 5.95 10.71
C LEU A 246 10.48 6.34 9.29
N PHE A 247 10.78 7.62 9.05
CA PHE A 247 11.27 8.08 7.76
C PHE A 247 12.63 7.46 7.39
N VAL A 248 13.54 7.31 8.36
CA VAL A 248 14.83 6.62 8.13
C VAL A 248 14.61 5.14 7.84
N ILE A 249 13.72 4.46 8.59
CA ILE A 249 13.36 3.06 8.35
C ILE A 249 12.75 2.89 6.96
N PHE A 250 11.82 3.79 6.58
CA PHE A 250 11.26 3.86 5.24
C PHE A 250 12.35 3.97 4.18
N ALA A 251 13.29 4.91 4.34
CA ALA A 251 14.35 5.12 3.35
C ALA A 251 15.25 3.89 3.19
N ILE A 252 15.70 3.29 4.30
CA ILE A 252 16.50 2.04 4.27
C ILE A 252 15.72 0.93 3.56
N THR A 253 14.46 0.74 3.95
CA THR A 253 13.58 -0.28 3.36
C THR A 253 13.40 -0.03 1.86
N PHE A 254 13.19 1.22 1.44
CA PHE A 254 13.05 1.62 0.04
C PHE A 254 14.31 1.30 -0.77
N PHE A 255 15.50 1.65 -0.29
CA PHE A 255 16.75 1.34 -0.99
C PHE A 255 16.99 -0.17 -1.13
N ILE A 256 16.78 -0.95 -0.06
CA ILE A 256 16.95 -2.41 -0.10
C ILE A 256 15.97 -3.04 -1.08
N THR A 257 14.68 -2.70 -0.96
CA THR A 257 13.64 -3.37 -1.74
C THR A 257 13.58 -2.90 -3.19
N ARG A 258 13.62 -1.59 -3.47
CA ARG A 258 13.41 -1.03 -4.83
C ARG A 258 14.69 -0.79 -5.61
N ILE A 259 15.80 -0.47 -4.94
CA ILE A 259 17.07 -0.15 -5.64
C ILE A 259 17.97 -1.39 -5.75
N ILE A 260 17.93 -2.30 -4.77
CA ILE A 260 18.77 -3.52 -4.78
C ILE A 260 17.95 -4.73 -5.20
N LEU A 261 16.96 -5.15 -4.40
CA LEU A 261 16.23 -6.39 -4.64
C LEU A 261 15.44 -6.34 -5.96
N PHE A 262 14.66 -5.29 -6.21
CA PHE A 262 13.84 -5.25 -7.43
C PHE A 262 14.64 -5.43 -8.73
N PRO A 263 15.71 -4.68 -9.04
CA PRO A 263 16.46 -4.88 -10.27
C PRO A 263 17.31 -6.16 -10.27
N CYS A 264 17.98 -6.49 -9.15
CA CYS A 264 18.90 -7.63 -9.11
C CYS A 264 18.19 -8.98 -9.05
N TRP A 265 17.01 -9.03 -8.45
CA TRP A 265 16.23 -10.25 -8.23
C TRP A 265 15.04 -10.32 -9.19
N ILE A 266 14.08 -9.40 -9.07
CA ILE A 266 12.81 -9.49 -9.82
C ILE A 266 13.03 -9.22 -11.32
N LEU A 267 13.66 -8.11 -11.68
CA LEU A 267 13.85 -7.73 -13.07
C LEU A 267 14.77 -8.73 -13.81
N ARG A 268 15.81 -9.21 -13.13
CA ARG A 268 16.66 -10.30 -13.66
C ARG A 268 15.87 -11.59 -13.86
N ALA A 269 15.01 -11.95 -12.90
CA ALA A 269 14.17 -13.14 -13.01
C ALA A 269 13.24 -13.06 -14.21
N THR A 270 12.59 -11.90 -14.44
CA THR A 270 11.60 -11.76 -15.51
C THR A 270 12.22 -11.55 -16.88
N LEU A 271 13.43 -11.00 -16.99
CA LEU A 271 14.11 -10.80 -18.27
C LEU A 271 14.93 -12.02 -18.72
N TYR A 272 15.50 -12.79 -17.78
CA TYR A 272 16.46 -13.86 -18.11
C TYR A 272 15.92 -15.27 -17.89
N GLN A 273 15.01 -15.52 -16.94
CA GLN A 273 14.55 -16.89 -16.68
C GLN A 273 13.51 -17.39 -17.69
N PRO A 274 12.58 -16.57 -18.21
CA PRO A 274 11.61 -17.02 -19.21
C PRO A 274 12.24 -17.56 -20.49
N THR A 275 13.44 -17.09 -20.88
CA THR A 275 14.13 -17.60 -22.07
C THR A 275 14.60 -19.06 -21.92
N TYR A 276 14.68 -19.59 -20.69
CA TYR A 276 14.97 -21.00 -20.45
C TYR A 276 13.74 -21.90 -20.48
N TYR A 277 12.58 -21.37 -20.08
CA TYR A 277 11.34 -22.15 -19.93
C TYR A 277 10.35 -21.97 -21.08
N SER A 278 10.44 -20.86 -21.83
CA SER A 278 9.57 -20.54 -22.95
C SER A 278 10.41 -20.23 -24.20
N THR A 279 10.31 -21.11 -25.20
CA THR A 279 11.03 -21.00 -26.48
C THR A 279 10.51 -19.89 -27.40
N THR A 280 9.38 -19.26 -27.07
CA THR A 280 8.81 -18.13 -27.84
C THR A 280 8.55 -16.91 -26.95
N PRO A 281 9.07 -15.72 -27.30
CA PRO A 281 8.74 -14.48 -26.61
C PRO A 281 7.35 -14.01 -27.04
N VAL A 282 6.42 -14.04 -26.10
CA VAL A 282 5.01 -13.65 -26.29
C VAL A 282 4.86 -12.13 -26.14
N ILE A 283 3.87 -11.49 -26.76
CA ILE A 283 3.67 -10.03 -26.65
C ILE A 283 3.45 -9.59 -25.19
N ALA A 284 2.70 -10.37 -24.41
CA ALA A 284 2.48 -10.13 -22.97
C ALA A 284 3.79 -10.08 -22.17
N TYR A 285 4.83 -10.81 -22.57
CA TYR A 285 6.15 -10.74 -21.93
C TYR A 285 6.77 -9.34 -22.08
N PHE A 286 6.67 -8.74 -23.27
CA PHE A 286 7.19 -7.39 -23.52
C PHE A 286 6.37 -6.33 -22.80
N LEU A 287 5.04 -6.48 -22.78
CA LEU A 287 4.15 -5.58 -22.02
C LEU A 287 4.51 -5.60 -20.52
N PHE A 288 4.58 -6.80 -19.94
CA PHE A 288 4.89 -7.02 -18.52
C PHE A 288 6.27 -6.45 -18.14
N ASN A 289 7.32 -6.81 -18.89
CA ASN A 289 8.67 -6.31 -18.61
C ASN A 289 8.82 -4.80 -18.88
N GLY A 290 8.11 -4.26 -19.87
CA GLY A 290 8.08 -2.82 -20.14
C GLY A 290 7.54 -2.03 -18.95
N GLN A 291 6.45 -2.51 -18.33
CA GLN A 291 5.87 -1.89 -17.13
C GLN A 291 6.82 -1.99 -15.92
N LEU A 292 7.53 -3.11 -15.73
CA LEU A 292 8.56 -3.25 -14.70
C LEU A 292 9.72 -2.25 -14.88
N LEU A 293 10.15 -2.01 -16.12
CA LEU A 293 11.20 -1.03 -16.42
C LEU A 293 10.73 0.41 -16.14
N ILE A 294 9.48 0.75 -16.50
CA ILE A 294 8.87 2.04 -16.16
C ILE A 294 8.86 2.25 -14.64
N LEU A 295 8.43 1.22 -13.88
CA LEU A 295 8.45 1.27 -12.42
C LEU A 295 9.87 1.47 -11.88
N GLN A 296 10.87 0.77 -12.44
CA GLN A 296 12.26 0.96 -12.02
C GLN A 296 12.77 2.38 -12.27
N GLY A 297 12.43 2.98 -13.42
CA GLY A 297 12.76 4.37 -13.70
C GLY A 297 12.18 5.33 -12.66
N LEU A 298 10.92 5.10 -12.26
CA LEU A 298 10.26 5.88 -11.21
C LEU A 298 10.90 5.66 -9.83
N HIS A 299 11.33 4.43 -9.51
CA HIS A 299 12.07 4.15 -8.28
C HIS A 299 13.40 4.90 -8.20
N LEU A 300 14.14 4.99 -9.31
CA LEU A 300 15.38 5.78 -9.37
C LEU A 300 15.08 7.27 -9.15
N TYR A 301 14.02 7.79 -9.77
CA TYR A 301 13.56 9.17 -9.56
C TYR A 301 13.22 9.45 -8.09
N TRP A 302 12.40 8.63 -7.44
CA TRP A 302 12.05 8.81 -6.03
C TRP A 302 13.23 8.53 -5.10
N GLY A 303 14.08 7.56 -5.42
CA GLY A 303 15.32 7.27 -4.69
C GLY A 303 16.24 8.48 -4.64
N TYR A 304 16.39 9.19 -5.76
CA TYR A 304 17.13 10.46 -5.81
C TYR A 304 16.51 11.52 -4.88
N LEU A 305 15.17 11.65 -4.87
CA LEU A 305 14.48 12.60 -3.98
C LEU A 305 14.67 12.26 -2.50
N ILE A 306 14.54 10.99 -2.13
CA ILE A 306 14.75 10.50 -0.76
C ILE A 306 16.19 10.74 -0.34
N PHE A 307 17.16 10.40 -1.17
CA PHE A 307 18.58 10.64 -0.91
C PHE A 307 18.88 12.13 -0.68
N ARG A 308 18.31 13.01 -1.50
CA ARG A 308 18.44 14.47 -1.35
C ARG A 308 17.89 14.97 -0.02
N ILE A 309 16.81 14.40 0.47
CA ILE A 309 16.21 14.74 1.78
C ILE A 309 17.12 14.24 2.92
N LEU A 310 17.61 13.00 2.83
CA LEU A 310 18.53 12.43 3.83
C LEU A 310 19.82 13.24 3.97
N ARG A 311 20.43 13.66 2.85
CA ARG A 311 21.62 14.52 2.89
C ARG A 311 21.36 15.82 3.65
N ARG A 312 20.25 16.50 3.36
CA ARG A 312 19.87 17.73 4.08
C ARG A 312 19.69 17.49 5.57
N PHE A 313 19.06 16.37 5.95
CA PHE A 313 18.86 15.99 7.34
C PHE A 313 20.19 15.78 8.08
N ILE A 314 21.16 15.13 7.44
CA ILE A 314 22.50 14.92 8.00
C ILE A 314 23.25 16.24 8.17
N TYR A 315 23.29 17.11 7.14
CA TYR A 315 23.98 18.39 7.23
C TYR A 315 23.42 19.28 8.34
N LEU A 316 22.09 19.39 8.46
CA LEU A 316 21.45 20.19 9.51
C LEU A 316 21.73 19.65 10.92
N LYS A 317 21.75 18.32 11.08
CA LYS A 317 22.10 17.69 12.36
C LYS A 317 23.56 17.96 12.75
N VAL A 318 24.48 17.95 11.77
CA VAL A 318 25.89 18.28 12.00
C VAL A 318 26.05 19.75 12.37
N SER A 319 25.41 20.69 11.66
CA SER A 319 25.46 22.12 11.99
C SER A 319 24.95 22.42 13.40
N CYS A 320 23.80 21.87 13.79
CA CYS A 320 23.26 22.06 15.15
C CYS A 320 24.14 21.42 16.24
N SER A 321 24.84 20.31 15.93
CA SER A 321 25.78 19.67 16.86
C SER A 321 27.07 20.49 17.03
N LEU A 322 27.54 21.14 15.96
CA LEU A 322 28.72 22.00 16.00
C LEU A 322 28.45 23.31 16.74
N GLU A 323 27.25 23.88 16.62
CA GLU A 323 26.83 25.07 17.36
C GLU A 323 26.64 24.79 18.86
N ARG A 324 26.15 23.59 19.23
CA ARG A 324 25.97 23.20 20.64
C ARG A 324 27.29 23.05 21.42
N GLY A 325 28.43 22.93 20.72
CA GLY A 325 29.76 22.98 21.31
C GLY A 325 30.27 24.40 21.59
N ARG A 326 29.54 25.45 21.18
CA ARG A 326 29.94 26.86 21.27
C ARG A 326 28.88 27.70 22.03
N LYS A 327 28.72 27.45 23.34
CA LYS A 327 27.86 28.17 24.31
C LYS A 327 26.32 28.10 24.05
N PRO A 328 25.47 28.21 25.09
CA PRO A 328 24.03 28.08 24.95
C PRO A 328 23.42 29.40 24.47
N ILE A 329 22.78 29.37 23.31
CA ILE A 329 21.83 30.40 22.84
C ILE A 329 20.45 29.73 22.88
N PRO A 330 19.36 30.42 23.27
CA PRO A 330 18.05 29.78 23.39
C PRO A 330 17.66 29.22 22.03
N CYS A 331 17.46 27.92 21.93
CA CYS A 331 16.91 27.31 20.73
C CYS A 331 15.46 27.79 20.60
N GLU A 332 15.22 28.73 19.70
CA GLU A 332 13.89 29.00 19.16
C GLU A 332 13.25 27.67 18.75
N PRO A 333 12.02 27.36 19.22
CA PRO A 333 11.34 26.14 18.85
C PRO A 333 11.05 26.15 17.34
N TRP A 334 11.62 25.18 16.63
CA TRP A 334 11.22 24.65 15.33
C TRP A 334 9.97 25.30 14.70
N THR A 335 10.12 26.44 14.04
CA THR A 335 9.07 26.91 13.11
C THR A 335 9.19 26.10 11.82
N CYS A 336 8.35 25.07 11.69
CA CYS A 336 7.53 24.65 10.53
C CYS A 336 8.08 24.61 9.08
N ARG A 337 9.28 25.11 8.77
CA ARG A 337 9.66 25.45 7.39
C ARG A 337 10.23 24.32 6.53
N CYS A 338 10.57 23.17 7.13
CA CYS A 338 11.13 22.03 6.38
C CYS A 338 10.09 21.02 5.88
N LEU A 339 8.86 21.04 6.44
CA LEU A 339 7.72 20.25 5.94
C LEU A 339 6.79 21.06 5.01
N GLU A 340 6.94 22.38 4.95
CA GLU A 340 6.29 23.28 3.96
C GLU A 340 6.62 22.94 2.48
N LYS A 341 7.52 21.99 2.20
CA LYS A 341 7.76 21.51 0.83
C LYS A 341 6.73 20.50 0.32
N PHE A 342 5.71 20.15 1.10
CA PHE A 342 4.49 19.51 0.63
C PHE A 342 3.29 20.38 1.03
N PRO A 343 2.59 21.03 0.08
CA PRO A 343 1.48 21.91 0.44
C PRO A 343 0.30 21.06 0.90
N THR A 344 -0.16 21.28 2.13
CA THR A 344 -1.48 20.84 2.59
C THR A 344 -2.33 22.04 2.99
N VAL A 345 -3.65 21.84 2.92
CA VAL A 345 -4.75 22.79 2.76
C VAL A 345 -4.87 23.91 3.83
N ALA A 346 -4.09 23.87 4.92
CA ALA A 346 -4.23 24.77 6.06
C ALA A 346 -3.65 26.18 5.87
N GLU A 347 -2.88 26.44 4.81
CA GLU A 347 -2.22 27.75 4.56
C GLU A 347 -3.18 28.83 4.03
N LYS A 348 -4.29 28.44 3.36
CA LYS A 348 -5.16 29.39 2.64
C LYS A 348 -6.11 30.19 3.54
N SER A 349 -6.42 29.73 4.75
CA SER A 349 -7.30 30.47 5.66
C SER A 349 -6.57 31.62 6.37
N ARG A 350 -5.25 31.54 6.55
CA ARG A 350 -4.47 32.53 7.29
C ARG A 350 -4.04 33.73 6.44
N ILE A 351 -3.88 33.54 5.13
CA ILE A 351 -3.49 34.61 4.18
C ILE A 351 -4.66 35.58 3.89
N GLY A 352 -5.92 35.13 4.01
CA GLY A 352 -7.10 35.99 3.86
C GLY A 352 -7.28 37.00 5.00
N GLN A 353 -6.80 36.69 6.21
CA GLN A 353 -7.06 37.50 7.41
C GLN A 353 -5.93 38.49 7.72
N GLN A 354 -4.74 38.32 7.13
CA GLN A 354 -3.59 39.21 7.33
C GLN A 354 -3.52 40.40 6.35
N ARG A 355 -4.35 40.44 5.30
CA ARG A 355 -4.41 41.57 4.37
C ARG A 355 -5.28 42.74 4.82
N GLU A 356 -6.10 42.58 5.86
CA GLU A 356 -7.00 43.65 6.33
C GLU A 356 -6.41 44.55 7.44
N HIS A 357 -5.22 44.26 7.97
CA HIS A 357 -4.74 44.92 9.21
C HIS A 357 -3.38 45.62 9.17
N LYS A 358 -2.86 45.99 7.99
CA LYS A 358 -1.68 46.88 7.91
C LYS A 358 -1.83 47.96 6.84
N ILE A 359 -2.48 49.05 7.19
CA ILE A 359 -2.23 50.37 6.59
C ILE A 359 -1.58 51.23 7.69
N PRO A 360 -0.30 51.62 7.57
CA PRO A 360 0.31 52.54 8.51
C PRO A 360 -0.09 53.98 8.19
N ARG A 361 -0.49 54.67 9.25
CA ARG A 361 -0.70 56.11 9.34
C ARG A 361 0.68 56.75 9.55
N ASN A 362 1.09 57.69 8.69
CA ASN A 362 1.92 58.82 9.12
C ASN A 362 1.87 59.95 8.10
N GLU A 363 1.59 61.13 8.64
CA GLU A 363 1.61 62.44 7.99
C GLU A 363 3.06 62.90 7.79
N GLU A 364 3.33 63.57 6.66
CA GLU A 364 3.99 64.88 6.60
C GLU A 364 4.16 65.35 5.13
N GLY A 365 3.70 66.57 4.85
CA GLY A 365 4.43 67.49 3.96
C GLY A 365 4.05 67.64 2.48
N LEU A 366 3.23 68.67 2.22
CA LEU A 366 3.23 69.57 1.04
C LEU A 366 2.47 69.23 -0.27
N ARG A 367 1.39 70.02 -0.46
CA ARG A 367 0.98 70.78 -1.68
C ARG A 367 0.57 70.00 -2.95
N PHE A 368 -0.71 70.04 -3.32
CA PHE A 368 -1.35 71.10 -4.14
C PHE A 368 -2.79 70.74 -4.56
N ARG A 369 -3.70 71.71 -4.39
CA ARG A 369 -4.93 72.03 -5.15
C ARG A 369 -6.06 71.00 -5.34
N THR A 370 -7.10 71.27 -4.54
CA THR A 370 -8.54 71.29 -4.83
C THR A 370 -9.02 71.35 -6.30
N ARG A 371 -10.06 70.54 -6.58
CA ARG A 371 -11.28 70.73 -7.42
C ARG A 371 -11.65 69.36 -8.02
N GLY A 372 -12.87 68.83 -7.97
CA GLY A 372 -14.19 69.22 -7.49
C GLY A 372 -15.14 68.05 -7.74
N MET A 373 -16.28 68.04 -7.03
CA MET A 373 -17.65 67.76 -7.54
C MET A 373 -17.82 66.65 -8.61
N SER A 374 -18.74 65.69 -8.53
CA SER A 374 -20.10 65.71 -7.99
C SER A 374 -20.74 64.35 -8.30
N VAL A 375 -21.46 63.80 -7.32
CA VAL A 375 -22.81 63.21 -7.38
C VAL A 375 -23.29 62.55 -8.69
N ARG A 376 -23.61 61.24 -8.65
CA ARG A 376 -24.93 60.60 -8.89
C ARG A 376 -24.76 59.07 -9.03
N TYR A 377 -25.34 58.26 -8.14
CA TYR A 377 -26.71 57.69 -8.20
C TYR A 377 -26.89 56.67 -9.34
N VAL A 378 -27.15 55.39 -9.01
CA VAL A 378 -28.39 54.64 -9.31
C VAL A 378 -28.19 53.13 -9.04
N ARG A 379 -29.14 52.57 -8.28
CA ARG A 379 -29.42 51.15 -8.03
C ARG A 379 -29.99 50.45 -9.27
N SER A 380 -29.76 49.14 -9.39
CA SER A 380 -30.74 48.04 -9.63
C SER A 380 -29.99 46.85 -10.22
N LEU A 381 -29.92 45.70 -9.52
CA LEU A 381 -30.89 44.60 -9.53
C LEU A 381 -31.11 44.03 -10.94
N GLN A 382 -30.31 43.01 -11.28
CA GLN A 382 -30.80 41.68 -11.67
C GLN A 382 -29.71 40.63 -11.45
#